data_AF-A0A6L8SYZ2-F1
#
_entry.id   AF-A0A6L8SYZ2-F1
#
_cell.length_a   1.000
_cell.length_b   1.000
_cell.length_c   1.000
_cell.angle_alpha   90.00
_cell.angle_beta   90.00
_cell.angle_gamma   90.00
#
_symmetry.space_group_name_H-M   'P 1'
#
loop_
_entity.id
_entity.type
_entity.pdbx_description
1 polymer ?
#
loop_
_entity_poly.entity_id
_entity_poly.type
_entity_poly.pdbx_seq_one_letter_code
_entity_poly.pdbx_strand_id
1 'polypeptide(L)' 'MKFPEEVPVLNFVSEDNCEIFPEWEKLHRSVMGDNQEKKLVMLKGGHYLHFEQKERIVSFVNGFVE' A
#
# COMPACT_ATOMS: atom_id res chain seq x y z
N MET A 1 -13.52 -9.91 -0.49
CA MET A 1 -13.03 -9.89 -1.88
C MET A 1 -11.54 -9.58 -1.81
N LYS A 2 -10.69 -10.35 -2.50
CA LYS A 2 -9.24 -10.16 -2.55
C LYS A 2 -8.82 -9.88 -4.00
N PHE A 3 -7.64 -9.30 -4.20
CA PHE A 3 -7.01 -9.30 -5.52
C PHE A 3 -6.74 -10.75 -5.99
N PRO A 4 -6.83 -11.02 -7.31
CA PRO A 4 -6.43 -12.32 -7.87
C PRO A 4 -4.98 -12.65 -7.54
N GLU A 5 -4.67 -13.93 -7.41
CA GLU A 5 -3.31 -14.38 -7.05
C GLU A 5 -2.29 -14.03 -8.14
N GLU A 6 -2.72 -14.01 -9.40
CA GLU A 6 -1.86 -13.75 -10.56
C GLU A 6 -1.49 -12.27 -10.71
N VAL A 7 -2.05 -11.37 -9.89
CA VAL A 7 -1.84 -9.93 -10.00
C VAL A 7 -0.89 -9.46 -8.88
N PRO A 8 0.34 -9.02 -9.19
CA PRO A 8 1.22 -8.37 -8.23
C PRO A 8 0.56 -7.10 -7.66
N VAL A 9 0.69 -6.87 -6.35
CA VAL A 9 0.05 -5.71 -5.69
C VAL A 9 1.05 -4.95 -4.83
N LEU A 10 1.27 -3.68 -5.20
CA LEU A 10 1.91 -2.68 -4.36
C LEU A 10 0.83 -1.74 -3.79
N ASN A 11 0.61 -1.80 -2.47
CA ASN A 11 -0.42 -1.04 -1.77
C ASN A 11 0.21 0.02 -0.85
N PHE A 12 -0.13 1.29 -1.06
CA PHE A 12 0.31 2.39 -0.20
C PHE A 12 -0.79 2.76 0.79
N VAL A 13 -0.44 2.82 2.08
CA VAL A 13 -1.38 3.08 3.18
C VAL A 13 -0.92 4.28 3.99
N SER A 14 -1.86 5.17 4.33
CA SER A 14 -1.60 6.36 5.15
C SER A 14 -1.36 5.96 6.60
N GLU A 15 -0.22 6.37 7.16
CA GLU A 15 0.10 6.18 8.58
C GLU A 15 -0.90 6.93 9.47
N ASP A 16 -1.21 8.18 9.15
CA ASP A 16 -2.17 9.01 9.89
C ASP A 16 -3.55 8.32 9.99
N ASN A 17 -3.99 7.64 8.92
CA ASN A 17 -5.22 6.85 8.95
C ASN A 17 -5.12 5.62 9.85
N CYS A 18 -3.96 4.96 9.91
CA CYS A 18 -3.74 3.83 10.81
C CYS A 18 -3.71 4.27 12.29
N GLU A 19 -3.25 5.49 12.59
CA GLU A 19 -3.31 6.05 13.95
C GLU A 19 -4.76 6.31 14.40
N ILE A 20 -5.60 6.82 13.49
CA ILE A 20 -7.02 7.09 13.77
C ILE A 20 -7.84 5.78 13.77
N PHE A 21 -7.53 4.87 12.86
CA PHE A 21 -8.20 3.58 12.68
C PHE A 21 -7.18 2.43 12.64
N PRO A 22 -6.81 1.85 13.80
CA PRO A 22 -5.78 0.79 13.87
C PRO A 22 -6.05 -0.44 13.00
N GLU A 23 -7.31 -0.77 12.75
CA GLU A 23 -7.68 -1.89 11.87
C GLU A 23 -7.47 -1.59 10.38
N TRP A 24 -7.15 -0.34 10.01
CA TRP A 24 -7.00 0.09 8.62
C TRP A 24 -5.89 -0.69 7.89
N GLU A 25 -4.72 -0.83 8.52
CA GLU A 25 -3.63 -1.63 7.97
C GLU A 25 -4.07 -3.08 7.75
N LYS A 26 -4.74 -3.67 8.74
CA LYS A 26 -5.18 -5.07 8.68
C LYS A 26 -6.20 -5.30 7.58
N LEU A 27 -7.12 -4.35 7.36
CA LEU A 27 -8.08 -4.39 6.26
C LEU A 27 -7.34 -4.36 4.91
N HIS A 28 -6.40 -3.43 4.73
CA HIS A 28 -5.57 -3.37 3.53
C HIS A 28 -4.74 -4.64 3.31
N ARG A 29 -4.22 -5.27 4.38
CA ARG A 29 -3.55 -6.57 4.28
C ARG A 29 -4.49 -7.71 3.88
N SER A 30 -5.71 -7.70 4.40
CA SER A 30 -6.69 -8.79 4.19
C SER A 30 -7.18 -8.93 2.76
N VAL A 31 -7.13 -7.83 1.99
CA VAL A 31 -7.54 -7.81 0.58
C VAL A 31 -6.38 -8.11 -0.38
N MET A 32 -5.12 -8.12 0.09
CA MET A 32 -4.00 -8.55 -0.73
C MET A 32 -4.15 -10.05 -1.06
N GLY A 33 -3.89 -10.43 -2.30
CA GLY A 33 -3.87 -11.84 -2.72
C GLY A 33 -2.76 -12.63 -2.00
N ASP A 34 -2.67 -13.94 -2.22
CA ASP A 34 -1.68 -14.81 -1.56
C ASP A 34 -0.39 -15.04 -2.39
N ASN A 35 -0.11 -14.14 -3.33
CA ASN A 35 1.09 -14.20 -4.16
C ASN A 35 2.38 -13.76 -3.46
N GLN A 36 3.52 -14.09 -4.10
CA GLN A 36 4.84 -13.76 -3.59
C GLN A 36 5.22 -12.29 -3.83
N GLU A 37 4.53 -11.59 -4.74
CA GLU A 37 4.80 -10.20 -5.13
C GLU A 37 3.75 -9.23 -4.58
N LYS A 38 3.50 -9.33 -3.27
CA LYS A 38 2.65 -8.37 -2.53
C LYS A 38 3.47 -7.53 -1.58
N LYS A 39 3.30 -6.21 -1.66
CA LYS A 39 3.99 -5.25 -0.79
C LYS A 39 3.01 -4.20 -0.31
N LEU A 40 2.84 -4.12 1.02
CA LEU A 40 2.16 -3.01 1.68
C LEU A 40 3.21 -2.07 2.24
N VAL A 41 3.11 -0.79 1.86
CA VAL A 41 4.01 0.27 2.31
C VAL A 41 3.17 1.31 3.05
N MET A 42 3.48 1.49 4.33
CA MET A 42 2.94 2.64 5.07
C MET A 42 3.78 3.88 4.76
N LEU A 43 3.09 4.98 4.49
CA LEU A 43 3.68 6.28 4.20
C LEU A 43 3.07 7.32 5.14
N LYS A 44 3.93 8.18 5.67
CA LYS A 44 3.52 9.33 6.48
C LYS A 44 2.62 10.27 5.67
N GLY A 45 1.55 10.76 6.28
CA GLY A 45 0.63 11.72 5.67
C GLY A 45 -0.80 11.20 5.62
N GLY A 46 -1.71 12.11 5.26
CA GLY A 46 -3.14 11.85 5.24
C GLY A 46 -3.63 11.17 3.96
N HIS A 47 -4.91 11.39 3.63
CA HIS A 47 -5.56 10.75 2.47
C HIS A 47 -4.84 11.00 1.13
N TYR A 48 -4.22 12.17 0.96
CA TYR A 48 -3.57 12.60 -0.28
C TYR A 48 -2.08 12.24 -0.34
N LEU A 49 -1.73 11.00 0.01
CA LEU A 49 -0.34 10.51 -0.04
C LEU A 49 0.36 10.78 -1.39
N HIS A 50 -0.38 10.72 -2.49
CA HIS A 50 0.17 10.96 -3.83
C HIS A 50 0.61 12.42 -4.07
N PHE A 51 0.15 13.37 -3.26
CA PHE A 51 0.65 14.75 -3.28
C PHE A 51 1.84 14.93 -2.36
N GLU A 52 1.81 14.33 -1.17
CA GLU A 52 2.79 14.54 -0.11
C GLU A 52 4.04 13.64 -0.23
N GLN A 53 3.88 12.46 -0.84
CA GLN A 53 4.88 11.39 -0.89
C GLN A 53 5.21 10.97 -2.33
N LYS A 54 5.00 11.87 -3.31
CA LYS A 54 5.13 11.56 -4.74
C LYS A 54 6.47 10.94 -5.11
N GLU A 55 7.60 11.49 -4.63
CA GLU A 55 8.94 10.98 -4.94
C GLU A 55 9.14 9.57 -4.38
N ARG A 56 8.63 9.33 -3.17
CA ARG A 56 8.74 8.04 -2.50
C ARG A 56 7.89 6.98 -3.18
N ILE A 57 6.67 7.34 -3.59
CA ILE A 57 5.79 6.47 -4.38
C ILE A 57 6.46 6.10 -5.71
N VAL A 58 6.99 7.07 -6.46
CA VAL A 58 7.70 6.81 -7.72
C VAL A 58 8.88 5.86 -7.52
N SER A 59 9.67 6.04 -6.46
CA SER A 59 10.79 5.15 -6.14
C SER A 59 10.33 3.71 -5.87
N PHE A 60 9.25 3.52 -5.11
CA PHE A 60 8.70 2.18 -4.84
C PHE A 60 8.09 1.55 -6.09
N VAL A 61 7.41 2.33 -6.93
CA VAL A 61 6.82 1.83 -8.18
C VAL A 61 7.91 1.38 -9.14
N ASN A 62 8.95 2.19 -9.35
CA ASN A 62 10.06 1.82 -10.24
C ASN A 62 10.70 0.49 -9.80
N GLY A 63 11.03 0.33 -8.51
CA GLY A 63 11.59 -0.92 -8.01
C GLY A 63 10.60 -2.09 -7.89
N PHE A 64 9.32 -1.88 -8.18
CA PHE A 64 8.31 -2.94 -8.20
C PHE A 64 7.99 -3.44 -9.62
N VAL A 65 8.23 -2.61 -10.64
CA VAL A 65 7.98 -2.96 -12.05
C VAL A 65 9.24 -3.43 -12.80
N GLU A 66 10.42 -3.27 -12.20
CA GLU A 66 11.69 -3.85 -12.67
C GLU A 66 11.73 -5.36 -12.47
#